data_AF-A0A8D8J8B7-F1
#
_entry.id   AF-A0A8D8J8B7-F1
#
_cell.length_a   1.000
_cell.length_b   1.000
_cell.length_c   1.000
_cell.angle_alpha   90.00
_cell.angle_beta   90.00
_cell.angle_gamma   90.00
#
_symmetry.space_group_name_H-M   'P 1'
#
loop_
_entity.id
_entity.type
_entity.pdbx_description
1 polymer ?
#
loop_
_entity_poly.entity_id
_entity_poly.type
_entity_poly.pdbx_seq_one_letter_code
_entity_poly.pdbx_strand_id
1 'polypeptide(L)'
;VRYVTTGDDLIRGLLVIFRQTILPAESFFHTVLRNSEFCNSYVDNNLHVTNWKRRLGCKCQYKQIVDWCGCSPNDFKPDDWAKLQGTESKQFYFARKFEPIINQEVILQLEEWV
;
A
#
# COMPACT_ATOMS: atom_id res chain seq x y z
N VAL A 1 10.53 1.97 -14.68
CA VAL A 1 9.20 2.17 -15.34
C VAL A 1 9.25 1.89 -16.85
N ARG A 2 10.23 2.38 -17.62
CA ARG A 2 10.34 2.15 -19.07
C ARG A 2 10.12 0.70 -19.51
N TYR A 3 10.75 -0.26 -18.84
CA TYR A 3 10.58 -1.70 -19.13
C TYR A 3 9.11 -2.16 -19.11
N VAL A 4 8.35 -1.73 -18.10
CA VAL A 4 6.92 -2.08 -17.96
C VAL A 4 6.08 -1.50 -19.10
N THR A 5 6.50 -0.36 -19.67
CA THR A 5 5.79 0.30 -20.78
C THR A 5 6.18 -0.22 -22.17
N THR A 6 7.39 -0.79 -22.33
CA THR A 6 7.88 -1.26 -23.65
C THR A 6 7.37 -2.65 -24.03
N GLY A 7 6.91 -3.47 -23.06
CA GLY A 7 6.04 -4.61 -23.33
C GLY A 7 6.69 -5.84 -23.99
N ASP A 8 7.64 -6.50 -23.32
CA ASP A 8 8.14 -7.80 -23.76
C ASP A 8 7.09 -8.93 -23.64
N ASP A 9 7.47 -10.19 -23.93
CA ASP A 9 6.54 -11.33 -23.84
C ASP A 9 5.99 -11.54 -22.42
N LEU A 10 6.81 -11.33 -21.38
CA LEU A 10 6.39 -11.42 -19.99
C LEU A 10 5.34 -10.36 -19.68
N ILE A 11 5.61 -9.09 -19.98
CA ILE A 11 4.67 -7.99 -19.74
C ILE A 11 3.37 -8.22 -20.52
N ARG A 12 3.44 -8.61 -21.80
CA ARG A 12 2.25 -8.87 -22.62
C ARG A 12 1.39 -10.00 -22.06
N GLY A 13 2.00 -11.10 -21.63
CA GLY A 13 1.30 -12.21 -20.99
C GLY A 13 0.65 -11.79 -19.66
N LEU A 14 1.40 -11.09 -18.81
CA LEU A 14 0.88 -10.59 -17.53
C LEU A 14 -0.26 -9.58 -17.72
N LEU A 15 -0.20 -8.70 -18.72
CA LEU A 15 -1.29 -7.75 -18.99
C LEU A 15 -2.60 -8.46 -19.36
N VAL A 16 -2.56 -9.60 -20.07
CA VAL A 16 -3.75 -10.41 -20.36
C VAL A 16 -4.38 -10.93 -19.07
N ILE A 17 -3.57 -11.48 -18.16
CA ILE A 17 -4.02 -12.05 -16.88
C ILE A 17 -4.54 -10.94 -15.95
N PHE A 18 -3.74 -9.89 -15.75
CA PHE A 18 -4.00 -8.84 -14.77
C PHE A 18 -5.13 -7.89 -15.17
N ARG A 19 -5.53 -7.87 -16.45
CA ARG A 19 -6.74 -7.15 -16.91
C ARG A 19 -8.03 -7.66 -16.24
N GLN A 20 -8.06 -8.92 -15.83
CA GLN A 20 -9.23 -9.58 -15.21
C GLN A 20 -8.96 -10.00 -13.76
N THR A 21 -7.95 -9.41 -13.11
CA THR A 21 -7.54 -9.77 -11.74
C THR A 21 -8.02 -8.72 -10.74
N ILE A 22 -8.57 -9.15 -9.60
CA ILE A 22 -8.93 -8.26 -8.49
C ILE A 22 -7.67 -7.73 -7.78
N LEU A 23 -7.69 -6.46 -7.35
CA LEU A 23 -6.53 -5.79 -6.73
C LEU A 23 -5.22 -5.97 -7.54
N PRO A 24 -5.22 -5.70 -8.87
CA PRO A 24 -4.11 -6.09 -9.74
C PRO A 24 -2.80 -5.37 -9.38
N ALA A 25 -2.89 -4.13 -8.87
CA ALA A 25 -1.73 -3.35 -8.45
C ALA A 25 -0.98 -3.97 -7.26
N GLU A 26 -1.64 -4.80 -6.43
CA GLU A 26 -1.01 -5.40 -5.25
C GLU A 26 -0.05 -6.55 -5.61
N SER A 27 -0.10 -7.08 -6.83
CA SER A 27 0.78 -8.19 -7.25
C SER A 27 1.41 -8.02 -8.63
N PHE A 28 0.85 -7.22 -9.54
CA PHE A 28 1.38 -7.06 -10.91
C PHE A 28 2.86 -6.65 -10.92
N PHE A 29 3.20 -5.55 -10.24
CA PHE A 29 4.57 -5.03 -10.25
C PHE A 29 5.56 -5.97 -9.53
N HIS A 30 5.10 -6.66 -8.49
CA HIS A 30 5.90 -7.68 -7.79
C HIS A 30 6.22 -8.84 -8.75
N THR A 31 5.22 -9.36 -9.45
CA THR A 31 5.37 -10.46 -10.41
C THR A 31 6.27 -10.06 -11.57
N VAL A 32 6.08 -8.86 -12.15
CA VAL A 32 6.95 -8.32 -13.20
C VAL A 32 8.39 -8.24 -12.72
N LEU A 33 8.64 -7.55 -11.60
CA LEU A 33 9.99 -7.28 -11.14
C LEU A 33 10.75 -8.57 -10.83
N ARG A 34 10.10 -9.51 -10.12
CA ARG A 34 10.71 -10.79 -9.71
C ARG A 34 11.03 -11.73 -10.87
N ASN A 35 10.35 -11.61 -12.01
CA ASN A 35 10.54 -12.47 -13.19
C ASN A 35 11.23 -11.77 -14.36
N SER A 36 11.63 -10.51 -14.19
CA SER A 36 12.36 -9.74 -15.19
C SER A 36 13.87 -9.78 -14.97
N GLU A 37 14.63 -9.23 -15.92
CA GLU A 37 16.07 -8.98 -15.79
C GLU A 37 16.42 -8.08 -14.59
N PHE A 38 15.45 -7.32 -14.05
CA PHE A 38 15.62 -6.43 -12.91
C PHE A 38 15.41 -7.10 -11.54
N CYS A 39 15.27 -8.42 -11.48
CA CYS A 39 14.96 -9.14 -10.24
C CYS A 39 15.93 -8.85 -9.07
N ASN A 40 17.20 -8.58 -9.39
CA ASN A 40 18.25 -8.23 -8.41
C ASN A 40 18.15 -6.81 -7.84
N SER A 41 17.26 -5.96 -8.38
CA SER A 41 17.01 -4.60 -7.89
C SER A 41 15.88 -4.50 -6.86
N TYR A 42 15.24 -5.63 -6.54
CA TYR A 42 14.13 -5.67 -5.60
C TYR A 42 14.60 -5.40 -4.17
N VAL A 43 13.93 -4.44 -3.52
CA VAL A 43 14.04 -4.18 -2.08
C VAL A 43 12.68 -4.48 -1.45
N ASP A 44 12.66 -5.32 -0.41
CA ASP A 44 11.44 -5.68 0.32
C ASP A 44 11.02 -4.60 1.32
N ASN A 45 10.87 -3.37 0.85
CA ASN A 45 10.39 -2.24 1.63
C ASN A 45 9.83 -1.17 0.69
N ASN A 46 8.54 -0.85 0.81
CA ASN A 46 7.88 0.19 0.01
C ASN A 46 7.99 1.60 0.64
N LEU A 47 8.72 1.73 1.75
CA LEU A 47 8.96 2.99 2.48
C LEU A 47 7.71 3.63 3.10
N HIS A 48 6.61 2.88 3.22
CA HIS A 48 5.35 3.36 3.79
C HIS A 48 4.99 2.65 5.09
N VAL A 49 4.40 3.41 6.02
CA VAL A 49 3.65 2.85 7.15
C VAL A 49 2.17 2.82 6.84
N THR A 50 1.57 1.63 6.90
CA THR A 50 0.13 1.45 6.73
C THR A 50 -0.53 1.03 8.05
N ASN A 51 -1.58 1.74 8.49
CA ASN A 51 -2.21 1.50 9.78
C ASN A 51 -3.24 0.35 9.76
N TRP A 52 -2.75 -0.87 9.57
CA TRP A 52 -3.59 -2.07 9.61
C TRP A 52 -4.04 -2.42 11.03
N LYS A 53 -5.35 -2.33 11.30
CA LYS A 53 -6.00 -2.90 12.49
C LYS A 53 -7.11 -3.85 12.04
N ARG A 54 -6.77 -5.13 11.81
CA ARG A 54 -7.65 -6.11 11.14
C ARG A 54 -9.03 -6.25 11.79
N ARG A 55 -9.11 -6.24 13.13
CA ARG A 55 -10.36 -6.34 13.89
C ARG A 55 -11.37 -5.24 13.53
N LEU A 56 -10.88 -4.06 13.13
CA LEU A 56 -11.68 -2.90 12.76
C LEU A 56 -11.85 -2.78 11.24
N GLY A 57 -10.77 -2.99 10.47
CA GLY A 57 -10.74 -2.69 9.03
C GLY A 57 -11.15 -3.83 8.08
N CYS A 58 -11.33 -5.05 8.58
CA CYS A 58 -11.75 -6.21 7.78
C CYS A 58 -13.21 -6.57 8.09
N LYS A 59 -14.17 -5.85 7.50
CA LYS A 59 -15.61 -6.04 7.73
C LYS A 59 -16.37 -6.48 6.48
N CYS A 60 -15.67 -6.82 5.41
CA CYS A 60 -16.27 -7.13 4.10
C CYS A 60 -17.18 -5.99 3.60
N GLN A 61 -16.80 -4.74 3.89
CA GLN A 61 -17.59 -3.54 3.62
C GLN A 61 -17.78 -3.24 2.12
N TYR A 62 -17.04 -3.94 1.24
CA TYR A 62 -17.10 -3.77 -0.21
C TYR A 62 -17.87 -4.87 -0.95
N LYS A 63 -18.56 -5.76 -0.22
CA LYS A 63 -19.27 -6.90 -0.79
C LYS A 63 -20.30 -6.52 -1.86
N GLN A 64 -20.92 -5.33 -1.75
CA GLN A 64 -21.85 -4.83 -2.77
C GLN A 64 -21.18 -4.31 -4.05
N ILE A 65 -19.85 -4.16 -4.06
CA ILE A 65 -19.08 -3.62 -5.19
C ILE A 65 -18.30 -4.74 -5.89
N VAL A 66 -17.76 -5.67 -5.11
CA VAL A 66 -16.95 -6.79 -5.61
C VAL A 66 -17.40 -8.10 -4.95
N ASP A 67 -17.33 -9.20 -5.71
CA ASP A 67 -17.65 -10.55 -5.24
C ASP A 67 -16.54 -11.15 -4.35
N TRP A 68 -16.00 -10.34 -3.45
CA TRP A 68 -14.89 -10.70 -2.57
C TRP A 68 -14.95 -9.89 -1.27
N CYS A 69 -14.30 -10.41 -0.21
CA CYS A 69 -14.12 -9.66 1.03
C CYS A 69 -12.73 -9.04 1.10
N GLY A 70 -12.69 -7.70 1.22
CA GLY A 70 -11.46 -6.94 1.40
C GLY A 70 -11.30 -6.36 2.80
N CYS A 71 -10.14 -5.75 3.02
CA CYS A 71 -9.84 -4.95 4.20
C CYS A 71 -9.39 -3.55 3.79
N SER A 72 -9.44 -2.59 4.72
CA SER A 72 -8.79 -1.29 4.55
C SER A 72 -8.03 -0.89 5.80
N PRO A 73 -6.92 -0.13 5.65
CA PRO A 73 -6.23 0.44 6.80
C PRO A 73 -7.12 1.50 7.47
N ASN A 74 -6.89 1.71 8.76
CA ASN A 74 -7.62 2.73 9.52
C ASN A 74 -6.87 4.06 9.47
N ASP A 75 -7.58 5.13 9.84
CA ASP A 75 -6.94 6.41 10.05
C ASP A 75 -6.07 6.36 11.31
N PHE A 76 -4.94 7.05 11.25
CA PHE A 76 -4.14 7.31 12.44
C PHE A 76 -4.92 8.20 13.43
N LYS A 77 -4.60 8.05 14.71
CA LYS A 77 -5.10 8.86 15.83
C LYS A 77 -3.93 9.17 16.77
N PRO A 78 -4.05 10.11 17.73
CA PRO A 78 -3.00 10.38 18.71
C PRO A 78 -2.53 9.12 19.47
N ASP A 79 -3.44 8.18 19.73
CA ASP A 79 -3.11 6.86 20.31
C ASP A 79 -2.12 6.03 19.48
N ASP A 80 -2.03 6.28 18.17
CA ASP A 80 -1.09 5.62 17.26
C ASP A 80 0.26 6.36 17.14
N TRP A 81 0.47 7.46 17.88
CA TRP A 81 1.65 8.33 17.74
C TRP A 81 2.97 7.59 17.92
N ALA A 82 3.05 6.67 18.89
CA ALA A 82 4.25 5.86 19.11
C ALA A 82 4.66 5.03 17.87
N LYS A 83 3.69 4.66 17.01
CA LYS A 83 3.95 3.96 15.76
C LYS A 83 4.57 4.88 14.70
N LEU A 84 4.18 6.16 14.68
CA LEU A 84 4.75 7.18 13.81
C LEU A 84 6.15 7.58 14.30
N GLN A 85 6.35 7.86 15.59
CA GLN A 85 7.69 8.13 16.12
C GLN A 85 8.66 6.97 15.89
N GLY A 86 8.17 5.73 16.00
CA GLY A 86 8.95 4.53 15.71
C GLY A 86 9.42 4.38 14.26
N THR A 87 9.05 5.30 13.35
CA THR A 87 9.57 5.35 11.98
C THR A 87 10.85 6.14 11.83
N GLU A 88 11.19 7.03 12.77
CA GLU A 88 12.36 7.92 12.68
C GLU A 88 13.68 7.16 12.50
N SER A 89 13.81 6.02 13.19
CA SER A 89 14.97 5.14 13.11
C SER A 89 14.92 4.13 11.95
N LYS A 90 13.90 4.19 11.09
CA LYS A 90 13.64 3.20 10.03
C LYS A 90 13.53 3.90 8.67
N GLN A 91 13.66 3.11 7.61
CA GLN A 91 13.49 3.60 6.23
C GLN A 91 12.01 3.68 5.85
N PHE A 92 11.25 4.53 6.55
CA PHE A 92 9.87 4.87 6.23
C PHE A 92 9.74 6.39 6.09
N TYR A 93 9.14 6.85 5.00
CA TYR A 93 9.05 8.28 4.67
C TYR A 93 7.60 8.75 4.49
N PHE A 94 6.66 7.82 4.39
CA PHE A 94 5.24 8.13 4.20
C PHE A 94 4.38 7.25 5.10
N ALA A 95 3.19 7.74 5.47
CA ALA A 95 2.21 6.99 6.24
C ALA A 95 0.79 7.18 5.71
N ARG A 96 -0.07 6.18 5.91
CA ARG A 96 -1.51 6.23 5.58
C ARG A 96 -2.38 5.35 6.49
N LYS A 97 -3.64 5.69 6.74
CA LYS A 97 -4.42 6.82 6.18
C LYS A 97 -4.57 7.96 7.19
N PHE A 98 -4.85 9.16 6.68
CA PHE A 98 -5.19 10.34 7.45
C PHE A 98 -6.41 10.97 6.83
N GLU A 99 -7.44 11.22 7.64
CA GLU A 99 -8.66 11.89 7.21
C GLU A 99 -8.99 12.95 8.26
N PRO A 100 -8.94 14.26 7.93
CA PRO A 100 -9.11 15.33 8.93
C PRO A 100 -10.49 15.31 9.59
N ILE A 101 -11.51 14.81 8.89
CA ILE A 101 -12.86 14.62 9.43
C ILE A 101 -12.93 13.52 10.51
N ILE A 102 -11.98 12.58 10.52
CA ILE A 102 -11.90 11.49 11.51
C ILE A 102 -11.02 11.91 12.68
N ASN A 103 -9.84 12.47 12.39
CA ASN A 103 -8.96 13.04 13.41
C ASN A 103 -7.96 14.02 12.78
N GLN A 104 -8.15 15.32 13.02
CA GLN A 104 -7.22 16.37 12.58
C GLN A 104 -6.03 16.54 13.53
N GLU A 105 -6.19 16.23 14.82
CA GLU A 105 -5.16 16.40 15.85
C GLU A 105 -3.87 15.67 15.51
N VAL A 106 -3.94 14.40 15.09
CA VAL A 106 -2.75 13.62 14.70
C VAL A 106 -2.05 14.18 13.45
N ILE A 107 -2.79 14.86 12.57
CA ILE A 107 -2.23 15.48 11.36
C ILE A 107 -1.43 16.71 11.76
N LEU A 108 -1.99 17.56 12.63
CA LEU A 108 -1.32 18.74 13.17
C LEU A 108 -0.09 18.35 13.99
N GLN A 109 -0.21 17.32 14.83
CA GLN A 109 0.92 16.79 15.59
C GLN A 109 2.05 16.27 14.68
N LEU A 110 1.70 15.62 13.57
CA LEU A 110 2.67 15.17 12.58
C LEU A 110 3.33 16.35 11.85
N GLU A 111 2.56 17.38 11.49
CA GLU A 111 3.06 18.60 10.83
C GLU A 111 4.00 19.41 11.75
N GLU A 112 3.73 19.48 13.05
CA GLU A 112 4.61 20.14 14.02
C GLU A 112 5.90 19.35 14.33
N TRP A 113 5.87 18.02 14.18
CA TRP A 113 7.01 17.16 14.50
C TRP A 113 8.07 17.10 13.39
N VAL A 114 7.67 17.24 12.12
CA VAL A 114 8.56 17.19 10.94
C VAL A 114 9.17 18.55 10.64
#